data_AF-A0A958QWP8-F1
#
_entry.id   AF-A0A958QWP8-F1
#
_cell.length_a   1.000
_cell.length_b   1.000
_cell.length_c   1.000
_cell.angle_alpha   90.00
_cell.angle_beta   90.00
_cell.angle_gamma   90.00
#
_symmetry.space_group_name_H-M   'P 1'
#
loop_
_entity.id
_entity.type
_entity.pdbx_description
1 polymer ?
#
loop_
_entity_poly.entity_id
_entity_poly.type
_entity_poly.pdbx_seq_one_letter_code
_entity_poly.pdbx_strand_id
1 'polypeptide(L)'
;VEAIAFRRGTTPTSETSFSVDGLAASGWQATVRNVPGRSASELERRAREAFSANVFDPRSVALVAKLSPEFARVVDVATGEVVVGGSFRRLKRETPGVGDFRLDVVHEGEVLQSETFSLYKASVVVRSPNADAGGNRIRIVRGANVVGPETSENRATSDETQPAATEPLLRETEGPSGSSVALPPSESSRSGFARKTSEESMNVSSLELVRENRLREVSPPPSKTNSATVTESGLPPAAGYVPRADSESVQTQVVAPTPVRVFRGWFELEGANGAPDRRRLRLQLRFDNGEISGSASIEGYGDFVAGGKEYARGFELTLRNESVAVRLTGAERDGALRGRYSIPQERKRGTWEAEPGA
;
A
#
# COMPACT_ATOMS: atom_id res chain seq x y z
N VAL A 1 2.16 -7.16 -22.24
CA VAL A 1 0.97 -6.46 -21.71
C VAL A 1 1.34 -4.99 -21.62
N GLU A 2 0.47 -4.07 -22.03
CA GLU A 2 0.80 -2.63 -21.94
C GLU A 2 0.53 -2.05 -20.56
N ALA A 3 -0.63 -2.32 -19.97
CA ALA A 3 -0.97 -1.86 -18.63
C ALA A 3 -2.12 -2.70 -18.03
N ILE A 4 -2.12 -2.83 -16.71
CA ILE A 4 -3.28 -3.26 -15.93
C ILE A 4 -4.05 -2.00 -15.55
N ALA A 5 -5.37 -2.02 -15.73
CA ALA A 5 -6.25 -0.98 -15.24
C ALA A 5 -7.32 -1.59 -14.33
N PHE A 6 -7.63 -0.90 -13.24
CA PHE A 6 -8.78 -1.24 -12.43
C PHE A 6 -10.04 -0.64 -13.03
N ARG A 7 -11.21 -1.20 -12.72
CA ARG A 7 -12.49 -0.70 -13.20
C ARG A 7 -13.55 -0.70 -12.11
N ARG A 8 -14.48 0.25 -12.20
CA ARG A 8 -15.74 0.24 -11.43
C ARG A 8 -16.90 0.14 -12.42
N GLY A 9 -17.57 -1.01 -12.45
CA GLY A 9 -18.49 -1.34 -13.55
C GLY A 9 -17.73 -1.54 -14.87
N THR A 10 -18.04 -0.73 -15.88
CA THR A 10 -17.42 -0.78 -17.22
C THR A 10 -16.34 0.29 -17.43
N THR A 11 -16.16 1.20 -16.49
CA THR A 11 -15.27 2.36 -16.65
C THR A 11 -13.93 2.09 -15.98
N PRO A 12 -12.80 2.25 -16.70
CA PRO A 12 -11.47 2.21 -16.10
C PRO A 12 -11.32 3.30 -15.03
N THR A 13 -10.58 3.01 -13.97
CA THR A 13 -10.28 3.97 -12.90
C THR A 13 -8.77 3.97 -12.63
N SER A 14 -8.26 5.11 -12.20
CA SER A 14 -6.91 5.24 -11.64
C SER A 14 -6.87 4.93 -10.13
N GLU A 15 -8.00 4.52 -9.55
CA GLU A 15 -8.06 4.15 -8.14
C GLU A 15 -7.29 2.86 -7.92
N THR A 16 -6.28 2.89 -7.05
CA THR A 16 -5.53 1.70 -6.60
C THR A 16 -5.91 1.33 -5.17
N SER A 17 -6.91 1.97 -4.58
CA SER A 17 -7.36 1.74 -3.21
C SER A 17 -8.86 1.47 -3.19
N PHE A 18 -9.27 0.34 -2.61
CA PHE A 18 -10.65 -0.11 -2.58
C PHE A 18 -11.09 -0.40 -1.17
N SER A 19 -12.33 -0.06 -0.85
CA SER A 19 -12.93 -0.60 0.37
C SER A 19 -13.16 -2.11 0.20
N VAL A 20 -13.00 -2.89 1.27
CA VAL A 20 -13.27 -4.34 1.26
C VAL A 20 -14.69 -4.63 0.74
N ASP A 21 -15.66 -3.79 1.08
CA ASP A 21 -17.04 -3.92 0.59
C ASP A 21 -17.22 -3.48 -0.86
N GLY A 22 -16.50 -2.46 -1.31
CA GLY A 22 -16.53 -1.93 -2.68
C GLY A 22 -15.73 -2.75 -3.68
N LEU A 23 -14.82 -3.62 -3.21
CA LEU A 23 -13.98 -4.43 -4.07
C LEU A 23 -14.80 -5.35 -4.99
N ALA A 24 -15.88 -5.95 -4.48
CA ALA A 24 -16.74 -6.82 -5.27
C ALA A 24 -17.48 -6.09 -6.41
N ALA A 25 -17.64 -4.76 -6.31
CA ALA A 25 -18.18 -3.93 -7.39
C ALA A 25 -17.10 -3.49 -8.41
N SER A 26 -15.85 -3.79 -8.11
CA SER A 26 -14.69 -3.43 -8.93
C SER A 26 -14.20 -4.65 -9.73
N GLY A 27 -13.36 -4.38 -10.72
CA GLY A 27 -12.72 -5.42 -11.53
C GLY A 27 -11.36 -4.99 -12.02
N TRP A 28 -10.79 -5.85 -12.85
CA TRP A 28 -9.51 -5.61 -13.49
C TRP A 28 -9.67 -5.78 -15.01
N GLN A 29 -8.80 -5.12 -15.75
CA GLN A 29 -8.62 -5.35 -17.18
C GLN A 29 -7.15 -5.17 -17.54
N ALA A 30 -6.72 -5.83 -18.61
CA ALA A 30 -5.38 -5.69 -19.17
C ALA A 30 -5.45 -5.75 -20.69
N THR A 31 -4.64 -4.93 -21.35
CA THR A 31 -4.42 -5.01 -22.80
C THR A 31 -3.26 -5.94 -23.09
N VAL A 32 -3.55 -7.04 -23.78
CA VAL A 32 -2.58 -8.05 -24.22
C VAL A 32 -2.38 -7.92 -25.72
N ARG A 33 -1.15 -8.13 -26.19
CA ARG A 33 -0.77 -8.07 -27.62
C ARG A 33 -0.18 -9.41 -28.04
N ASN A 34 -0.11 -9.64 -29.34
CA ASN A 34 0.47 -10.85 -29.93
C ASN A 34 -0.27 -12.14 -29.50
N VAL A 35 -1.57 -12.06 -29.19
CA VAL A 35 -2.37 -13.27 -28.96
C VAL A 35 -2.48 -14.00 -30.30
N PRO A 36 -2.09 -15.29 -30.38
CA PRO A 36 -2.14 -16.02 -31.64
C PRO A 36 -3.59 -16.32 -32.01
N GLY A 37 -3.99 -16.01 -33.24
CA GLY A 37 -5.32 -16.35 -33.76
C GLY A 37 -5.56 -15.78 -35.14
N ARG A 38 -6.46 -16.39 -35.91
CA ARG A 38 -6.78 -15.96 -37.28
C ARG A 38 -8.11 -15.23 -37.42
N SER A 39 -8.92 -15.23 -36.36
CA SER A 39 -10.22 -14.59 -36.30
C SER A 39 -10.48 -14.00 -34.92
N ALA A 40 -11.37 -13.00 -34.84
CA ALA A 40 -11.73 -12.38 -33.57
C ALA A 40 -12.24 -13.41 -32.55
N SER A 41 -13.13 -14.32 -32.97
CA SER A 41 -13.67 -15.36 -32.08
C SER A 41 -12.60 -16.32 -31.55
N GLU A 42 -11.59 -16.65 -32.38
CA GLU A 42 -10.47 -17.49 -31.94
C GLU A 42 -9.59 -16.75 -30.91
N LEU A 43 -9.28 -15.47 -31.18
CA LEU A 43 -8.50 -14.61 -30.28
C LEU A 43 -9.21 -14.45 -28.93
N GLU A 44 -10.52 -14.15 -28.92
CA GLU A 44 -11.30 -14.00 -27.68
C GLU A 44 -11.32 -15.28 -26.87
N ARG A 45 -11.54 -16.43 -27.51
CA ARG A 45 -11.54 -17.73 -26.82
C ARG A 45 -10.18 -18.02 -26.19
N ARG A 46 -9.10 -17.92 -26.97
CA ARG A 46 -7.73 -18.15 -26.47
C ARG A 46 -7.36 -17.20 -25.34
N ALA A 47 -7.71 -15.93 -25.47
CA ALA A 47 -7.44 -14.93 -24.44
C ALA A 47 -8.19 -15.22 -23.12
N ARG A 48 -9.37 -15.84 -23.15
CA ARG A 48 -10.07 -16.27 -21.92
C ARG A 48 -9.48 -17.53 -21.31
N GLU A 49 -8.94 -18.44 -22.12
CA GLU A 49 -8.42 -19.74 -21.67
C GLU A 49 -6.98 -19.67 -21.18
N ALA A 50 -6.12 -18.92 -21.86
CA ALA A 50 -4.68 -18.89 -21.61
C ALA A 50 -4.25 -17.91 -20.50
N PHE A 51 -5.10 -16.92 -20.19
CA PHE A 51 -4.78 -15.87 -19.23
C PHE A 51 -5.46 -16.12 -17.88
N SER A 52 -4.81 -15.64 -16.82
CA SER A 52 -5.39 -15.56 -15.49
C SER A 52 -4.83 -14.35 -14.75
N ALA A 53 -5.57 -13.84 -13.76
CA ALA A 53 -5.06 -12.83 -12.84
C ALA A 53 -4.93 -13.42 -11.44
N ASN A 54 -3.72 -13.41 -10.91
CA ASN A 54 -3.39 -13.96 -9.60
C ASN A 54 -3.28 -12.81 -8.60
N VAL A 55 -3.97 -12.94 -7.47
CA VAL A 55 -3.88 -11.98 -6.37
C VAL A 55 -2.99 -12.56 -5.28
N PHE A 56 -1.96 -11.82 -4.90
CA PHE A 56 -1.02 -12.18 -3.86
C PHE A 56 -1.09 -11.21 -2.68
N ASP A 57 -0.91 -11.75 -1.48
CA ASP A 57 -0.55 -10.95 -0.31
C ASP A 57 0.99 -10.79 -0.31
N PRO A 58 1.52 -9.58 -0.54
CA PRO A 58 2.96 -9.35 -0.60
C PRO A 58 3.68 -9.63 0.73
N ARG A 59 2.95 -9.63 1.86
CA ARG A 59 3.54 -9.88 3.19
C ARG A 59 3.84 -11.36 3.41
N SER A 60 2.95 -12.23 2.94
CA SER A 60 3.08 -13.69 3.09
C SER A 60 3.57 -14.38 1.82
N VAL A 61 3.59 -13.66 0.69
CA VAL A 61 3.84 -14.19 -0.67
C VAL A 61 2.80 -15.27 -1.05
N ALA A 62 1.71 -15.37 -0.30
CA ALA A 62 0.68 -16.37 -0.52
C ALA A 62 -0.21 -15.94 -1.69
N LEU A 63 -0.52 -16.90 -2.58
CA LEU A 63 -1.58 -16.75 -3.56
C LEU A 63 -2.91 -16.72 -2.81
N VAL A 64 -3.56 -15.56 -2.81
CA VAL A 64 -4.85 -15.34 -2.17
C VAL A 64 -5.97 -15.84 -3.07
N ALA A 65 -5.89 -15.55 -4.37
CA ALA A 65 -6.92 -15.98 -5.32
C ALA A 65 -6.36 -16.08 -6.74
N LYS A 66 -6.98 -16.95 -7.54
CA LYS A 66 -6.78 -17.03 -9.00
C LYS A 66 -8.08 -16.67 -9.71
N LEU A 67 -8.06 -15.59 -10.48
CA LEU A 67 -9.20 -15.04 -11.17
C LEU A 67 -9.12 -15.37 -12.67
N SER A 68 -10.11 -16.09 -13.19
CA SER A 68 -10.26 -16.29 -14.64
C SER A 68 -10.82 -15.03 -15.30
N PRO A 69 -10.40 -14.70 -16.54
CA PRO A 69 -11.05 -13.66 -17.33
C PRO A 69 -12.54 -13.96 -17.52
N GLU A 70 -13.39 -12.97 -17.25
CA GLU A 70 -14.84 -13.05 -17.50
C GLU A 70 -15.18 -12.58 -18.92
N PHE A 71 -14.35 -11.71 -19.48
CA PHE A 71 -14.48 -11.23 -20.85
C PHE A 71 -13.12 -11.10 -21.53
N ALA A 72 -13.17 -11.19 -22.85
CA ALA A 72 -12.11 -10.81 -23.76
C ALA A 72 -12.77 -10.06 -24.93
N ARG A 73 -12.17 -8.97 -25.38
CA ARG A 73 -12.63 -8.16 -26.51
C ARG A 73 -11.45 -7.89 -27.42
N VAL A 74 -11.57 -8.28 -28.68
CA VAL A 74 -10.54 -8.00 -29.68
C VAL A 74 -10.55 -6.52 -30.02
N VAL A 75 -9.38 -5.90 -29.95
CA VAL A 75 -9.13 -4.52 -30.40
C VAL A 75 -8.70 -4.55 -31.86
N ASP A 76 -7.77 -5.44 -32.19
CA ASP A 76 -7.25 -5.61 -33.55
C ASP A 76 -6.86 -7.07 -33.81
N VAL A 77 -7.42 -7.64 -34.87
CA VAL A 77 -7.15 -9.02 -35.31
C VAL A 77 -5.76 -9.15 -35.92
N ALA A 78 -5.27 -8.11 -36.63
CA ALA A 78 -4.01 -8.16 -37.36
C ALA A 78 -2.80 -8.22 -36.41
N THR A 79 -2.87 -7.48 -35.30
CA THR A 79 -1.82 -7.43 -34.27
C THR A 79 -2.07 -8.43 -33.12
N GLY A 80 -3.23 -9.10 -33.11
CA GLY A 80 -3.63 -9.97 -32.01
C GLY A 80 -3.80 -9.22 -30.69
N GLU A 81 -4.26 -7.96 -30.76
CA GLU A 81 -4.49 -7.12 -29.58
C GLU A 81 -5.88 -7.38 -29.00
N VAL A 82 -5.92 -7.74 -27.71
CA VAL A 82 -7.13 -8.13 -26.99
C VAL A 82 -7.13 -7.46 -25.61
N VAL A 83 -8.28 -6.95 -25.20
CA VAL A 83 -8.52 -6.54 -23.82
C VAL A 83 -9.17 -7.69 -23.08
N VAL A 84 -8.52 -8.19 -22.04
CA VAL A 84 -9.05 -9.20 -21.13
C VAL A 84 -9.39 -8.59 -19.79
N GLY A 85 -10.37 -9.13 -19.08
CA GLY A 85 -10.69 -8.65 -17.74
C GLY A 85 -11.68 -9.50 -16.98
N GLY A 86 -11.84 -9.20 -15.70
CA GLY A 86 -12.68 -9.95 -14.77
C GLY A 86 -13.13 -9.12 -13.58
N SER A 87 -13.90 -9.73 -12.68
CA SER A 87 -14.37 -9.10 -11.45
C SER A 87 -13.62 -9.60 -10.21
N PHE A 88 -13.57 -8.76 -9.17
CA PHE A 88 -13.08 -9.18 -7.86
C PHE A 88 -14.18 -9.76 -6.96
N ARG A 89 -15.36 -10.09 -7.51
CA ARG A 89 -16.50 -10.59 -6.72
C ARG A 89 -16.15 -11.83 -5.89
N ARG A 90 -15.32 -12.71 -6.43
CA ARG A 90 -14.87 -13.94 -5.74
C ARG A 90 -13.87 -13.65 -4.62
N LEU A 91 -13.11 -12.56 -4.75
CA LEU A 91 -12.07 -12.19 -3.80
C LEU A 91 -12.64 -11.95 -2.39
N LYS A 92 -13.84 -11.33 -2.28
CA LYS A 92 -14.46 -10.99 -0.98
C LYS A 92 -14.56 -12.18 -0.02
N ARG A 93 -14.69 -13.41 -0.53
CA ARG A 93 -14.77 -14.63 0.29
C ARG A 93 -13.40 -15.21 0.67
N GLU A 94 -12.37 -14.90 -0.10
CA GLU A 94 -11.03 -15.52 -0.03
C GLU A 94 -9.98 -14.58 0.58
N THR A 95 -10.18 -13.26 0.55
CA THR A 95 -9.22 -12.30 1.11
C THR A 95 -9.17 -12.32 2.65
N PRO A 96 -7.97 -12.42 3.26
CA PRO A 96 -7.82 -12.50 4.71
C PRO A 96 -8.02 -11.16 5.46
N GLY A 97 -8.21 -10.02 4.76
CA GLY A 97 -8.47 -8.74 5.42
C GLY A 97 -8.07 -7.49 4.63
N VAL A 98 -7.70 -6.45 5.37
CA VAL A 98 -7.21 -5.15 4.87
C VAL A 98 -5.68 -5.16 4.70
N GLY A 99 -5.17 -4.38 3.77
CA GLY A 99 -3.73 -4.29 3.48
C GLY A 99 -3.45 -4.12 1.99
N ASP A 100 -2.18 -4.19 1.62
CA ASP A 100 -1.75 -4.13 0.23
C ASP A 100 -1.77 -5.52 -0.39
N PHE A 101 -2.11 -5.58 -1.67
CA PHE A 101 -2.19 -6.78 -2.49
C PHE A 101 -1.51 -6.52 -3.83
N ARG A 102 -1.04 -7.58 -4.47
CA ARG A 102 -0.48 -7.53 -5.83
C ARG A 102 -1.35 -8.34 -6.78
N LEU A 103 -1.71 -7.75 -7.91
CA LEU A 103 -2.40 -8.40 -9.02
C LEU A 103 -1.38 -8.70 -10.12
N ASP A 104 -1.15 -9.98 -10.38
CA ASP A 104 -0.27 -10.45 -11.44
C ASP A 104 -1.13 -10.99 -12.60
N VAL A 105 -0.98 -10.43 -13.80
CA VAL A 105 -1.59 -10.98 -15.02
C VAL A 105 -0.64 -12.00 -15.61
N VAL A 106 -1.10 -13.24 -15.69
CA VAL A 106 -0.30 -14.42 -16.04
C VAL A 106 -0.80 -15.03 -17.35
N HIS A 107 0.13 -15.40 -18.22
CA HIS A 107 -0.12 -16.15 -19.46
C HIS A 107 0.77 -17.40 -19.47
N GLU A 108 0.17 -18.58 -19.55
CA GLU A 108 0.89 -19.86 -19.61
C GLU A 108 1.94 -20.06 -18.49
N GLY A 109 1.72 -19.44 -17.33
CA GLY A 109 2.61 -19.52 -16.17
C GLY A 109 3.63 -18.38 -16.07
N GLU A 110 3.75 -17.54 -17.10
CA GLU A 110 4.60 -16.35 -17.08
C GLU A 110 3.84 -15.11 -16.61
N VAL A 111 4.42 -14.35 -15.68
CA VAL A 111 3.86 -13.07 -15.23
C VAL A 111 4.18 -12.00 -16.26
N LEU A 112 3.14 -11.47 -16.91
CA LEU A 112 3.31 -10.45 -17.95
C LEU A 112 3.32 -9.03 -17.39
N GLN A 113 2.55 -8.79 -16.33
CA GLN A 113 2.44 -7.49 -15.67
C GLN A 113 2.00 -7.68 -14.22
N SER A 114 2.46 -6.80 -13.34
CA SER A 114 2.07 -6.75 -11.94
C SER A 114 1.61 -5.35 -11.57
N GLU A 115 0.53 -5.25 -10.79
CA GLU A 115 0.01 -3.99 -10.28
C GLU A 115 -0.34 -4.13 -8.79
N THR A 116 -0.05 -3.12 -7.98
CA THR A 116 -0.37 -3.14 -6.54
C THR A 116 -1.65 -2.36 -6.24
N PHE A 117 -2.46 -2.88 -5.32
CA PHE A 117 -3.64 -2.18 -4.82
C PHE A 117 -3.82 -2.39 -3.31
N SER A 118 -4.50 -1.45 -2.65
CA SER A 118 -4.73 -1.49 -1.21
C SER A 118 -6.22 -1.74 -0.90
N LEU A 119 -6.48 -2.59 0.07
CA LEU A 119 -7.81 -2.80 0.65
C LEU A 119 -7.91 -2.17 2.03
N TYR A 120 -8.99 -1.40 2.24
CA TYR A 120 -9.27 -0.77 3.53
C TYR A 120 -10.69 -1.06 4.01
N LYS A 121 -10.94 -0.98 5.32
CA LYS A 121 -12.28 -1.13 5.87
C LYS A 121 -12.96 0.24 5.84
N ALA A 122 -14.01 0.39 5.05
CA ALA A 122 -14.83 1.59 5.11
C ALA A 122 -15.63 1.57 6.42
N SER A 123 -15.38 2.51 7.32
CA SER A 123 -16.22 2.72 8.50
C SER A 123 -17.49 3.45 8.07
N VAL A 124 -18.59 2.72 7.91
CA VAL A 124 -19.91 3.32 7.76
C VAL A 124 -20.35 3.79 9.14
N VAL A 125 -20.28 5.10 9.38
CA VAL A 125 -20.95 5.71 10.55
C VAL A 125 -22.44 5.73 10.24
N VAL A 126 -23.16 4.69 10.66
CA VAL A 126 -24.62 4.70 10.68
C VAL A 126 -25.02 5.65 11.80
N ARG A 127 -25.30 6.91 11.49
CA ARG A 127 -26.02 7.78 12.43
C ARG A 127 -27.42 7.21 12.56
N SER A 128 -27.74 6.72 13.75
CA SER A 128 -29.06 6.21 14.11
C SER A 128 -30.10 7.32 13.86
N PRO A 129 -31.24 7.06 13.20
CA PRO A 129 -32.21 8.10 12.83
C PRO A 129 -32.97 8.75 13.99
N ASN A 130 -32.78 8.30 15.23
CA ASN A 130 -33.55 8.77 16.39
C ASN A 130 -32.67 9.56 17.37
N ALA A 131 -32.22 10.73 16.95
CA ALA A 131 -31.80 11.80 17.86
C ALA A 131 -32.38 13.12 17.32
N ASP A 132 -33.63 13.34 17.73
CA ASP A 132 -34.33 14.61 17.91
C ASP A 132 -34.37 15.66 16.79
N ALA A 133 -35.58 15.75 16.24
CA ALA A 133 -36.37 16.97 16.08
C ALA A 133 -35.69 18.21 15.45
N GLY A 134 -36.10 18.48 14.21
CA GLY A 134 -36.29 19.85 13.73
C GLY A 134 -35.33 20.27 12.64
N GLY A 135 -35.79 20.22 11.38
CA GLY A 135 -35.14 20.95 10.28
C GLY A 135 -34.69 20.06 9.13
N ASN A 136 -35.55 20.03 8.12
CA ASN A 136 -35.37 19.34 6.85
C ASN A 136 -34.10 19.83 6.11
N ARG A 137 -33.10 18.96 5.89
CA ARG A 137 -32.18 18.98 4.73
C ARG A 137 -31.33 17.70 4.69
N ILE A 138 -31.75 16.74 3.89
CA ILE A 138 -30.89 15.63 3.45
C ILE A 138 -29.81 16.24 2.55
N ARG A 139 -28.57 16.33 3.04
CA ARG A 139 -27.40 16.64 2.21
C ARG A 139 -26.76 15.32 1.82
N ILE A 140 -27.09 14.82 0.62
CA ILE A 140 -26.33 13.75 -0.01
C ILE A 140 -24.98 14.37 -0.39
N VAL A 141 -23.92 14.07 0.36
CA VAL A 141 -22.56 14.43 -0.04
C VAL A 141 -22.13 13.43 -1.11
N ARG A 142 -22.40 13.76 -2.37
CA ARG A 142 -21.70 13.20 -3.53
C ARG A 142 -20.45 14.04 -3.77
N GLY A 143 -19.28 13.40 -3.72
CA GLY A 143 -18.04 13.98 -4.22
C GLY A 143 -17.34 14.94 -3.25
N ALA A 144 -16.02 15.00 -3.39
CA ALA A 144 -15.06 15.63 -2.50
C ALA A 144 -15.37 17.09 -2.12
N ASN A 145 -15.12 17.44 -0.86
CA ASN A 145 -14.57 18.73 -0.47
C ASN A 145 -13.71 18.50 0.77
N VAL A 146 -12.39 18.51 0.56
CA VAL A 146 -11.41 18.73 1.63
C VAL A 146 -11.60 20.18 2.05
N VAL A 147 -12.29 20.39 3.17
CA VAL A 147 -12.30 21.69 3.86
C VAL A 147 -11.06 21.70 4.74
N GLY A 148 -10.08 22.52 4.38
CA GLY A 148 -8.92 22.79 5.25
C GLY A 148 -9.38 23.44 6.56
N PRO A 149 -8.61 23.30 7.65
CA PRO A 149 -8.98 23.91 8.92
C PRO A 149 -8.91 25.44 8.83
N GLU A 150 -10.00 26.09 9.20
CA GLU A 150 -10.04 27.54 9.41
C GLU A 150 -9.05 27.94 10.51
N THR A 151 -8.27 28.97 10.19
CA THR A 151 -7.36 29.67 11.08
C THR A 151 -8.08 30.14 12.33
N SER A 152 -7.66 29.64 13.49
CA SER A 152 -8.05 30.16 14.79
C SER A 152 -7.04 31.22 15.23
N GLU A 153 -7.42 32.49 15.21
CA GLU A 153 -6.79 33.54 16.03
C GLU A 153 -7.76 34.73 16.14
N ASN A 154 -8.43 34.90 17.29
CA ASN A 154 -7.99 35.93 18.23
C ASN A 154 -8.78 35.96 19.55
N ARG A 155 -8.04 36.50 20.51
CA ARG A 155 -8.16 36.55 21.98
C ARG A 155 -9.10 37.68 22.47
N ALA A 156 -9.38 37.60 23.79
CA ALA A 156 -9.83 38.65 24.75
C ALA A 156 -11.36 38.66 25.00
N THR A 157 -11.90 38.75 26.22
CA THR A 157 -11.39 39.20 27.54
C THR A 157 -12.44 38.87 28.63
N SER A 158 -11.98 38.73 29.89
CA SER A 158 -12.72 38.93 31.16
C SER A 158 -13.85 37.94 31.50
N ASP A 159 -14.16 37.56 32.75
CA ASP A 159 -13.83 38.09 34.06
C ASP A 159 -14.01 37.02 35.16
N GLU A 160 -13.22 37.16 36.22
CA GLU A 160 -13.55 37.00 37.65
C GLU A 160 -14.42 35.82 38.16
N THR A 161 -13.84 34.96 39.00
CA THR A 161 -14.22 34.75 40.44
C THR A 161 -13.71 33.39 40.95
N GLN A 162 -12.64 33.42 41.75
CA GLN A 162 -12.32 32.45 42.83
C GLN A 162 -13.17 32.79 44.08
N PRO A 163 -13.23 32.01 45.19
CA PRO A 163 -12.44 30.82 45.57
C PRO A 163 -13.26 29.68 46.23
N ALA A 164 -12.62 28.55 46.55
CA ALA A 164 -12.53 28.01 47.93
C ALA A 164 -11.97 26.57 47.94
N ALA A 165 -11.03 26.37 48.87
CA ALA A 165 -10.34 25.12 49.18
C ALA A 165 -11.25 24.05 49.80
N THR A 166 -10.88 22.76 49.68
CA THR A 166 -10.87 21.76 50.77
C THR A 166 -10.14 20.47 50.30
N GLU A 167 -8.92 20.25 50.77
CA GLU A 167 -8.42 18.92 51.18
C GLU A 167 -8.51 18.88 52.74
N PRO A 168 -8.31 17.76 53.48
CA PRO A 168 -7.93 16.38 53.10
C PRO A 168 -8.80 15.30 53.78
N LEU A 169 -8.57 14.00 53.53
CA LEU A 169 -8.58 12.98 54.60
C LEU A 169 -8.02 11.62 54.17
N LEU A 170 -7.01 11.20 54.93
CA LEU A 170 -6.42 9.87 55.05
C LEU A 170 -7.46 8.80 55.38
N ARG A 171 -7.23 7.57 54.89
CA ARG A 171 -7.47 6.36 55.68
C ARG A 171 -6.55 5.22 55.25
N GLU A 172 -5.59 4.94 56.13
CA GLU A 172 -4.92 3.65 56.27
C GLU A 172 -5.91 2.62 56.83
N THR A 173 -5.80 1.38 56.38
CA THR A 173 -6.13 0.23 57.23
C THR A 173 -5.19 -0.93 56.91
N GLU A 174 -4.52 -1.37 57.96
CA GLU A 174 -3.58 -2.50 58.04
C GLU A 174 -4.27 -3.87 57.86
N GLY A 175 -3.46 -4.91 57.59
CA GLY A 175 -3.85 -6.33 57.53
C GLY A 175 -4.27 -6.92 58.89
N PRO A 176 -4.36 -8.27 59.05
CA PRO A 176 -3.17 -9.12 58.90
C PRO A 176 -3.39 -10.58 58.40
N SER A 177 -2.25 -11.20 58.03
CA SER A 177 -1.79 -12.59 58.27
C SER A 177 -2.67 -13.82 58.02
N GLY A 178 -2.09 -14.82 57.33
CA GLY A 178 -2.27 -16.22 57.72
C GLY A 178 -2.04 -17.31 56.66
N SER A 179 -0.88 -17.98 56.77
CA SER A 179 -0.63 -19.42 56.53
C SER A 179 -0.78 -20.06 55.14
N SER A 180 0.38 -20.33 54.52
CA SER A 180 0.99 -21.64 54.24
C SER A 180 0.09 -22.90 54.34
N VAL A 181 0.11 -23.78 53.31
CA VAL A 181 0.32 -25.26 53.42
C VAL A 181 0.52 -25.91 52.03
N ALA A 182 1.63 -26.66 51.97
CA ALA A 182 2.05 -27.85 51.22
C ALA A 182 1.32 -28.43 49.98
N LEU A 183 2.17 -28.89 49.04
CA LEU A 183 1.96 -29.96 48.05
C LEU A 183 1.54 -31.29 48.69
N PRO A 184 0.98 -32.21 47.89
CA PRO A 184 1.73 -33.45 47.64
C PRO A 184 1.76 -33.92 46.18
N PRO A 185 2.71 -34.81 45.81
CA PRO A 185 2.81 -35.47 44.50
C PRO A 185 2.12 -36.84 44.49
N SER A 186 1.77 -37.37 43.32
CA SER A 186 1.57 -38.81 42.97
C SER A 186 1.13 -38.89 41.51
N GLU A 187 1.97 -39.32 40.56
CA GLU A 187 2.23 -40.71 40.13
C GLU A 187 1.20 -41.31 39.16
N SER A 188 1.73 -41.64 37.97
CA SER A 188 1.59 -42.91 37.25
C SER A 188 0.26 -43.27 36.52
N SER A 189 0.39 -43.45 35.20
CA SER A 189 -0.17 -44.52 34.34
C SER A 189 0.19 -44.16 32.88
N ARG A 190 1.14 -44.79 32.18
CA ARG A 190 1.35 -46.20 31.77
C ARG A 190 0.29 -46.72 30.78
N SER A 191 0.61 -46.64 29.49
CA SER A 191 0.49 -47.66 28.41
C SER A 191 0.53 -46.91 27.06
N GLY A 192 1.15 -47.34 25.97
CA GLY A 192 1.45 -48.69 25.49
C GLY A 192 0.87 -48.80 24.07
N PHE A 193 1.60 -49.47 23.17
CA PHE A 193 1.31 -49.75 21.74
C PHE A 193 1.70 -48.65 20.73
N ALA A 194 2.27 -48.94 19.56
CA ALA A 194 3.01 -50.09 19.02
C ALA A 194 3.60 -49.63 17.67
N ARG A 195 4.72 -50.23 17.27
CA ARG A 195 5.39 -50.09 15.97
C ARG A 195 4.45 -50.31 14.79
N LYS A 196 4.69 -49.59 13.69
CA LYS A 196 4.81 -50.23 12.38
C LYS A 196 5.73 -49.46 11.44
N THR A 197 6.80 -50.14 11.09
CA THR A 197 7.77 -49.94 10.02
C THR A 197 7.11 -50.12 8.66
N SER A 198 7.52 -49.31 7.68
CA SER A 198 7.65 -49.73 6.29
C SER A 198 8.64 -48.79 5.59
N GLU A 199 9.86 -49.30 5.41
CA GLU A 199 10.76 -48.90 4.35
C GLU A 199 10.08 -49.19 3.00
N GLU A 200 10.16 -48.28 2.03
CA GLU A 200 10.46 -48.71 0.66
C GLU A 200 11.14 -47.58 -0.13
N SER A 201 12.34 -47.91 -0.54
CA SER A 201 13.22 -47.23 -1.49
C SER A 201 12.54 -46.86 -2.82
N MET A 202 12.87 -45.70 -3.38
CA MET A 202 13.26 -45.64 -4.80
C MET A 202 14.34 -44.58 -5.03
N ASN A 203 15.38 -45.04 -5.71
CA ASN A 203 16.59 -44.38 -6.16
C ASN A 203 16.48 -44.23 -7.69
N VAL A 204 16.65 -43.02 -8.23
CA VAL A 204 17.03 -42.74 -9.63
C VAL A 204 17.51 -41.28 -9.66
N SER A 205 18.81 -41.00 -9.64
CA SER A 205 19.76 -40.98 -10.77
C SER A 205 19.38 -40.04 -11.92
N SER A 206 20.27 -39.05 -12.11
CA SER A 206 20.78 -38.54 -13.40
C SER A 206 19.91 -37.56 -14.19
N LEU A 207 20.38 -36.30 -14.32
CA LEU A 207 21.10 -35.84 -15.53
C LEU A 207 21.51 -34.37 -15.40
N GLU A 208 22.82 -34.14 -15.46
CA GLU A 208 23.38 -32.88 -15.94
C GLU A 208 22.89 -32.60 -17.37
N LEU A 209 22.59 -31.33 -17.66
CA LEU A 209 22.64 -30.84 -19.03
C LEU A 209 23.23 -29.44 -19.08
N VAL A 210 24.52 -29.43 -19.38
CA VAL A 210 25.28 -28.32 -19.95
C VAL A 210 24.58 -27.85 -21.22
N ARG A 211 24.26 -26.55 -21.32
CA ARG A 211 24.12 -25.85 -22.60
C ARG A 211 24.69 -24.45 -22.51
N GLU A 212 25.91 -24.33 -23.04
CA GLU A 212 26.38 -23.11 -23.68
C GLU A 212 25.32 -22.61 -24.69
N ASN A 213 25.06 -21.31 -24.70
CA ASN A 213 24.69 -20.67 -25.96
C ASN A 213 25.16 -19.21 -26.01
N ARG A 214 26.21 -19.08 -26.82
CA ARG A 214 26.74 -17.93 -27.56
C ARG A 214 25.94 -16.62 -27.53
N LEU A 215 26.69 -15.60 -27.10
CA LEU A 215 26.61 -14.20 -27.51
C LEU A 215 26.26 -14.04 -29.01
N ARG A 216 25.27 -13.19 -29.29
CA ARG A 216 25.13 -12.50 -30.58
C ARG A 216 25.26 -11.01 -30.34
N GLU A 217 26.35 -10.45 -30.85
CA GLU A 217 26.49 -9.04 -31.17
C GLU A 217 25.34 -8.61 -32.10
N VAL A 218 24.71 -7.48 -31.77
CA VAL A 218 23.87 -6.73 -32.71
C VAL A 218 24.35 -5.28 -32.70
N SER A 219 24.91 -4.87 -33.83
CA SER A 219 25.40 -3.53 -34.13
C SER A 219 24.29 -2.47 -34.11
N PRO A 220 24.59 -1.20 -33.75
CA PRO A 220 23.64 -0.10 -33.86
C PRO A 220 23.56 0.47 -35.31
N PRO A 221 22.38 0.94 -35.77
CA PRO A 221 22.24 1.61 -37.06
C PRO A 221 22.65 3.10 -37.03
N PRO A 222 22.98 3.70 -38.19
CA PRO A 222 23.68 4.98 -38.28
C PRO A 222 22.77 6.21 -38.14
N SER A 223 23.37 7.26 -37.56
CA SER A 223 22.86 8.63 -37.48
C SER A 223 22.62 9.23 -38.87
N LYS A 224 21.41 9.77 -39.10
CA LYS A 224 21.14 10.68 -40.23
C LYS A 224 21.11 12.12 -39.73
N THR A 225 22.22 12.81 -40.02
CA THR A 225 22.35 14.25 -40.16
C THR A 225 21.40 14.72 -41.26
N ASN A 226 20.61 15.77 -41.02
CA ASN A 226 20.10 16.64 -42.08
C ASN A 226 20.12 18.07 -41.57
N SER A 227 21.03 18.85 -42.14
CA SER A 227 21.12 20.29 -42.03
C SER A 227 20.14 20.97 -42.97
N ALA A 228 19.63 22.12 -42.50
CA ALA A 228 19.26 23.32 -43.23
C ALA A 228 18.14 23.24 -44.31
N THR A 229 17.21 24.20 -44.29
CA THR A 229 17.29 25.40 -45.14
C THR A 229 16.13 26.35 -44.84
N VAL A 230 16.46 27.64 -44.78
CA VAL A 230 15.63 28.83 -44.63
C VAL A 230 14.88 29.12 -45.94
N THR A 231 13.60 29.51 -45.88
CA THR A 231 13.06 30.47 -46.86
C THR A 231 11.96 31.35 -46.25
N GLU A 232 12.13 32.63 -46.55
CA GLU A 232 11.39 33.84 -46.20
C GLU A 232 10.18 34.09 -47.14
N SER A 233 9.34 35.07 -46.77
CA SER A 233 8.22 35.70 -47.53
C SER A 233 6.88 34.94 -47.51
N GLY A 234 5.71 35.53 -47.31
CA GLY A 234 5.28 36.92 -47.17
C GLY A 234 3.78 37.04 -47.48
N LEU A 235 3.11 37.97 -46.79
CA LEU A 235 1.78 38.58 -47.03
C LEU A 235 0.48 37.90 -46.51
N PRO A 236 -0.53 38.71 -46.11
CA PRO A 236 -1.53 38.39 -45.08
C PRO A 236 -2.92 38.03 -45.67
N PRO A 237 -3.88 37.62 -44.82
CA PRO A 237 -5.19 38.26 -44.95
C PRO A 237 -6.00 38.46 -43.65
N ALA A 238 -6.89 39.45 -43.77
CA ALA A 238 -8.23 39.55 -43.22
C ALA A 238 -8.42 39.79 -41.71
N ALA A 239 -8.83 41.04 -41.42
CA ALA A 239 -9.56 41.42 -40.23
C ALA A 239 -10.83 40.56 -40.08
N GLY A 240 -10.98 39.94 -38.92
CA GLY A 240 -12.19 39.23 -38.54
C GLY A 240 -12.12 38.72 -37.11
N TYR A 241 -12.92 39.34 -36.24
CA TYR A 241 -13.34 38.85 -34.92
C TYR A 241 -12.23 38.62 -33.86
N VAL A 242 -12.11 39.57 -32.93
CA VAL A 242 -11.49 39.34 -31.62
C VAL A 242 -12.60 38.83 -30.69
N PRO A 243 -12.67 37.52 -30.35
CA PRO A 243 -13.46 37.11 -29.21
C PRO A 243 -12.79 37.69 -27.96
N ARG A 244 -13.57 38.46 -27.20
CA ARG A 244 -13.19 38.94 -25.87
C ARG A 244 -13.00 37.71 -24.99
N ALA A 245 -11.75 37.27 -24.84
CA ALA A 245 -11.38 36.30 -23.84
C ALA A 245 -11.51 37.02 -22.49
N ASP A 246 -12.63 36.77 -21.82
CA ASP A 246 -12.73 37.03 -20.39
C ASP A 246 -11.56 36.27 -19.75
N SER A 247 -10.57 37.04 -19.33
CA SER A 247 -9.42 36.53 -18.60
C SER A 247 -9.93 36.12 -17.23
N GLU A 248 -10.42 34.89 -17.12
CA GLU A 248 -10.53 34.22 -15.83
C GLU A 248 -9.11 34.15 -15.27
N SER A 249 -8.83 35.04 -14.33
CA SER A 249 -7.64 35.01 -13.50
C SER A 249 -7.60 33.67 -12.77
N VAL A 250 -6.87 32.72 -13.34
CA VAL A 250 -6.45 31.50 -12.65
C VAL A 250 -5.55 31.95 -11.50
N GLN A 251 -6.14 32.12 -10.32
CA GLN A 251 -5.40 32.27 -9.08
C GLN A 251 -4.67 30.94 -8.85
N THR A 252 -3.42 30.88 -9.29
CA THR A 252 -2.48 29.85 -8.88
C THR A 252 -2.29 30.01 -7.37
N GLN A 253 -3.02 29.23 -6.58
CA GLN A 253 -2.75 29.13 -5.15
C GLN A 253 -1.33 28.60 -4.99
N VAL A 254 -0.44 29.47 -4.55
CA VAL A 254 0.90 29.11 -4.10
C VAL A 254 0.72 28.34 -2.79
N VAL A 255 0.67 27.00 -2.89
CA VAL A 255 0.64 26.13 -1.71
C VAL A 255 1.96 26.32 -0.97
N ALA A 256 1.89 26.82 0.26
CA ALA A 256 3.06 27.01 1.10
C ALA A 256 3.78 25.66 1.31
N PRO A 257 5.12 25.60 1.25
CA PRO A 257 5.85 24.35 1.39
C PRO A 257 5.62 23.74 2.77
N THR A 258 5.09 22.52 2.80
CA THR A 258 4.87 21.76 4.03
C THR A 258 6.20 21.54 4.78
N PRO A 259 6.27 21.89 6.08
CA PRO A 259 7.53 21.87 6.83
C PRO A 259 8.07 20.44 6.98
N VAL A 260 9.39 20.32 6.90
CA VAL A 260 10.10 19.06 7.18
C VAL A 260 10.28 18.94 8.69
N ARG A 261 9.80 17.84 9.27
CA ARG A 261 9.93 17.48 10.69
C ARG A 261 11.11 16.54 10.86
N VAL A 262 12.02 16.87 11.77
CA VAL A 262 13.21 16.05 12.06
C VAL A 262 12.97 15.24 13.33
N PHE A 263 13.30 13.96 13.32
CA PHE A 263 13.24 13.09 14.50
C PHE A 263 14.54 12.33 14.69
N ARG A 264 14.86 12.02 15.95
CA ARG A 264 16.04 11.26 16.35
C ARG A 264 15.66 10.24 17.42
N GLY A 265 16.19 9.04 17.32
CA GLY A 265 15.99 8.05 18.37
C GLY A 265 16.68 6.73 18.06
N TRP A 266 15.99 5.64 18.34
CA TRP A 266 16.57 4.31 18.44
C TRP A 266 15.75 3.26 17.70
N PHE A 267 16.48 2.32 17.12
CA PHE A 267 15.98 1.15 16.42
C PHE A 267 16.53 -0.09 17.13
N GLU A 268 15.67 -0.90 17.74
CA GLU A 268 16.08 -1.97 18.66
C GLU A 268 16.01 -3.34 17.97
N LEU A 269 17.17 -3.92 17.69
CA LEU A 269 17.33 -5.23 17.06
C LEU A 269 17.56 -6.31 18.11
N GLU A 270 17.14 -7.53 17.79
CA GLU A 270 17.59 -8.71 18.52
C GLU A 270 19.05 -8.99 18.15
N GLY A 271 19.96 -8.82 19.12
CA GLY A 271 21.38 -9.08 18.94
C GLY A 271 21.70 -10.58 18.95
N ALA A 272 22.92 -10.94 18.52
CA ALA A 272 23.37 -12.34 18.37
C ALA A 272 23.27 -13.18 19.65
N ASN A 273 23.27 -12.55 20.82
CA ASN A 273 23.19 -13.20 22.13
C ASN A 273 21.80 -13.07 22.79
N GLY A 274 20.77 -12.67 22.03
CA GLY A 274 19.44 -12.34 22.56
C GLY A 274 19.36 -11.01 23.32
N ALA A 275 20.48 -10.29 23.45
CA ALA A 275 20.51 -8.94 24.02
C ALA A 275 20.06 -7.90 22.98
N PRO A 276 19.32 -6.85 23.38
CA PRO A 276 18.89 -5.80 22.45
C PRO A 276 20.09 -4.99 21.92
N ASP A 277 20.22 -4.94 20.60
CA ASP A 277 21.16 -4.09 19.86
C ASP A 277 20.45 -2.79 19.44
N ARG A 278 20.73 -1.69 20.14
CA ARG A 278 20.11 -0.39 19.87
C ARG A 278 20.95 0.40 18.87
N ARG A 279 20.36 0.68 17.72
CA ARG A 279 20.97 1.46 16.63
C ARG A 279 20.36 2.83 16.52
N ARG A 280 21.17 3.84 16.22
CA ARG A 280 20.67 5.21 16.05
C ARG A 280 19.78 5.31 14.82
N LEU A 281 18.66 6.00 14.97
CA LEU A 281 17.69 6.33 13.94
C LEU A 281 17.59 7.85 13.79
N ARG A 282 17.66 8.34 12.56
CA ARG A 282 17.35 9.73 12.19
C ARG A 282 16.29 9.73 11.10
N LEU A 283 15.28 10.56 11.23
CA LEU A 283 14.20 10.73 10.27
C LEU A 283 14.07 12.21 9.90
N GLN A 284 13.86 12.51 8.62
CA GLN A 284 13.46 13.82 8.14
C GLN A 284 12.22 13.62 7.28
N LEU A 285 11.05 13.90 7.85
CA LEU A 285 9.76 13.54 7.27
C LEU A 285 8.92 14.78 6.96
N ARG A 286 8.22 14.75 5.84
CA ARG A 286 7.18 15.68 5.45
C ARG A 286 5.84 14.94 5.51
N PHE A 287 4.87 15.52 6.20
CA PHE A 287 3.51 15.00 6.34
C PHE A 287 2.59 15.89 5.54
N ASP A 288 2.12 15.41 4.40
CA ASP A 288 1.33 16.21 3.46
C ASP A 288 0.08 15.44 3.02
N ASN A 289 -1.09 15.96 3.35
CA ASN A 289 -2.40 15.40 2.97
C ASN A 289 -2.56 13.88 3.25
N GLY A 290 -2.00 13.39 4.36
CA GLY A 290 -2.07 11.98 4.75
C GLY A 290 -1.00 11.09 4.12
N GLU A 291 -0.10 11.65 3.31
CA GLU A 291 1.09 10.98 2.80
C GLU A 291 2.33 11.42 3.60
N ILE A 292 3.25 10.49 3.81
CA ILE A 292 4.52 10.74 4.50
C ILE A 292 5.64 10.49 3.51
N SER A 293 6.54 11.47 3.36
CA SER A 293 7.72 11.35 2.50
C SER A 293 8.96 11.90 3.18
N GLY A 294 10.16 11.48 2.78
CA GLY A 294 11.38 12.05 3.34
C GLY A 294 12.60 11.15 3.24
N SER A 295 13.51 11.31 4.19
CA SER A 295 14.71 10.51 4.31
C SER A 295 14.84 9.93 5.73
N ALA A 296 15.58 8.82 5.82
CA ALA A 296 15.92 8.20 7.08
C ALA A 296 17.37 7.73 7.05
N SER A 297 18.00 7.60 8.22
CA SER A 297 19.32 7.01 8.38
C SER A 297 19.29 6.10 9.60
N ILE A 298 19.71 4.85 9.42
CA ILE A 298 19.78 3.86 10.49
C ILE A 298 21.23 3.39 10.58
N GLU A 299 21.80 3.48 11.79
CA GLU A 299 23.15 3.01 12.05
C GLU A 299 23.31 1.53 11.65
N GLY A 300 24.41 1.21 10.95
CA GLY A 300 24.67 -0.13 10.40
C GLY A 300 23.82 -0.54 9.19
N TYR A 301 22.83 0.24 8.79
CA TYR A 301 21.97 -0.01 7.62
C TYR A 301 22.05 1.09 6.54
N GLY A 302 22.58 2.26 6.89
CA GLY A 302 22.82 3.38 5.98
C GLY A 302 21.61 4.30 5.81
N ASP A 303 21.59 5.03 4.71
CA ASP A 303 20.57 6.00 4.38
C ASP A 303 19.43 5.37 3.57
N PHE A 304 18.24 5.91 3.73
CA PHE A 304 16.99 5.41 3.17
C PHE A 304 16.14 6.55 2.62
N VAL A 305 15.38 6.24 1.59
CA VAL A 305 14.21 7.03 1.17
C VAL A 305 13.00 6.57 1.97
N ALA A 306 12.31 7.51 2.60
CA ALA A 306 11.12 7.26 3.40
C ALA A 306 9.85 7.59 2.60
N GLY A 307 8.89 6.67 2.59
CA GLY A 307 7.57 6.85 1.97
C GLY A 307 6.51 6.07 2.73
N GLY A 308 5.33 6.65 2.95
CA GLY A 308 4.33 6.07 3.82
C GLY A 308 3.02 6.84 3.84
N LYS A 309 2.11 6.40 4.72
CA LYS A 309 0.79 6.99 4.90
C LYS A 309 0.52 7.27 6.37
N GLU A 310 -0.10 8.41 6.61
CA GLU A 310 -0.65 8.79 7.90
C GLU A 310 -2.12 8.38 7.97
N TYR A 311 -2.51 7.82 9.10
CA TYR A 311 -3.86 7.37 9.40
C TYR A 311 -4.35 8.05 10.69
N ALA A 312 -5.66 8.06 10.91
CA ALA A 312 -6.26 8.70 12.08
C ALA A 312 -5.76 8.18 13.45
N ARG A 313 -5.12 7.00 13.50
CA ARG A 313 -4.62 6.37 14.74
C ARG A 313 -3.12 6.12 14.74
N GLY A 314 -2.38 6.60 13.74
CA GLY A 314 -0.96 6.34 13.62
C GLY A 314 -0.48 6.44 12.18
N PHE A 315 0.60 5.75 11.84
CA PHE A 315 1.19 5.82 10.51
C PHE A 315 1.86 4.49 10.12
N GLU A 316 2.01 4.31 8.82
CA GLU A 316 2.87 3.29 8.24
C GLU A 316 3.92 3.96 7.38
N LEU A 317 5.20 3.69 7.66
CA LEU A 317 6.33 4.21 6.92
C LEU A 317 7.13 3.05 6.33
N THR A 318 7.56 3.20 5.09
CA THR A 318 8.46 2.27 4.41
C THR A 318 9.75 2.99 4.12
N LEU A 319 10.85 2.50 4.66
CA LEU A 319 12.21 2.97 4.40
C LEU A 319 12.85 2.03 3.39
N ARG A 320 13.29 2.55 2.25
CA ARG A 320 13.94 1.76 1.20
C ARG A 320 15.31 2.31 0.85
N ASN A 321 16.27 1.42 0.74
CA ASN A 321 17.54 1.67 0.07
C ASN A 321 17.83 0.52 -0.90
N GLU A 322 19.00 0.50 -1.51
CA GLU A 322 19.38 -0.51 -2.52
C GLU A 322 19.45 -1.94 -1.94
N SER A 323 19.69 -2.07 -0.64
CA SER A 323 19.99 -3.34 0.03
C SER A 323 18.84 -3.90 0.87
N VAL A 324 18.04 -3.03 1.50
CA VAL A 324 17.09 -3.37 2.55
C VAL A 324 15.82 -2.53 2.44
N ALA A 325 14.68 -3.15 2.78
CA ALA A 325 13.42 -2.46 2.99
C ALA A 325 12.97 -2.65 4.45
N VAL A 326 12.82 -1.55 5.18
CA VAL A 326 12.35 -1.55 6.56
C VAL A 326 10.94 -0.98 6.58
N ARG A 327 9.99 -1.69 7.18
CA ARG A 327 8.65 -1.17 7.42
C ARG A 327 8.52 -0.75 8.88
N LEU A 328 8.12 0.49 9.12
CA LEU A 328 7.79 1.02 10.43
C LEU A 328 6.27 1.19 10.52
N THR A 329 5.69 0.73 11.61
CA THR A 329 4.32 1.06 11.99
C THR A 329 4.35 1.70 13.37
N GLY A 330 3.50 2.69 13.60
CA GLY A 330 3.54 3.41 14.87
C GLY A 330 2.45 4.43 15.01
N ALA A 331 2.55 5.20 16.09
CA ALA A 331 1.72 6.36 16.32
C ALA A 331 2.58 7.49 16.87
N GLU A 332 2.14 8.72 16.62
CA GLU A 332 2.70 9.89 17.27
C GLU A 332 2.05 10.03 18.65
N ARG A 333 2.86 10.18 19.69
CA ARG A 333 2.36 10.48 21.04
C ARG A 333 3.36 11.39 21.73
N ASP A 334 2.85 12.51 22.25
CA ASP A 334 3.66 13.55 22.91
C ASP A 334 4.78 14.09 21.99
N GLY A 335 4.50 14.17 20.68
CA GLY A 335 5.45 14.58 19.64
C GLY A 335 6.45 13.50 19.22
N ALA A 336 6.61 12.41 20.00
CA ALA A 336 7.48 11.30 19.65
C ALA A 336 6.77 10.29 18.74
N LEU A 337 7.51 9.78 17.75
CA LEU A 337 7.09 8.68 16.89
C LEU A 337 7.58 7.37 17.50
N ARG A 338 6.68 6.40 17.70
CA ARG A 338 7.07 5.09 18.23
C ARG A 338 6.21 3.97 17.71
N GLY A 339 6.79 2.77 17.64
CA GLY A 339 6.04 1.58 17.34
C GLY A 339 6.89 0.37 17.04
N ARG A 340 6.49 -0.40 16.02
CA ARG A 340 7.12 -1.66 15.62
C ARG A 340 7.77 -1.51 14.26
N TYR A 341 8.81 -2.28 14.02
CA TYR A 341 9.37 -2.43 12.69
C TYR A 341 9.37 -3.89 12.24
N SER A 342 9.46 -4.09 10.92
CA SER A 342 9.81 -5.36 10.31
C SER A 342 10.81 -5.16 9.17
N ILE A 343 11.77 -6.07 9.08
CA ILE A 343 12.72 -6.19 7.97
C ILE A 343 12.45 -7.55 7.32
N PRO A 344 11.58 -7.62 6.28
CA PRO A 344 11.13 -8.88 5.72
C PRO A 344 12.26 -9.77 5.19
N GLN A 345 13.26 -9.18 4.52
CA GLN A 345 14.39 -9.91 3.95
C GLN A 345 15.21 -10.65 5.02
N GLU A 346 15.31 -10.07 6.22
CA GLU A 346 16.07 -10.63 7.34
C GLU A 346 15.19 -11.40 8.34
N ARG A 347 13.88 -11.42 8.12
CA ARG A 347 12.87 -11.95 9.07
C ARG A 347 12.98 -11.33 10.48
N LYS A 348 13.52 -10.11 10.59
CA LYS A 348 13.67 -9.39 11.86
C LYS A 348 12.47 -8.51 12.17
N ARG A 349 12.17 -8.37 13.46
CA ARG A 349 11.11 -7.51 13.99
C ARG A 349 11.57 -6.91 15.31
N GLY A 350 11.04 -5.75 15.66
CA GLY A 350 11.36 -5.12 16.94
C GLY A 350 10.60 -3.84 17.16
N THR A 351 11.15 -3.00 18.03
CA THR A 351 10.62 -1.70 18.44
C THR A 351 11.51 -0.58 17.94
N TRP A 352 10.90 0.57 17.71
CA TRP A 352 11.62 1.79 17.40
C TRP A 352 10.91 2.98 18.02
N GLU A 353 11.69 4.02 18.28
CA GLU A 353 11.22 5.28 18.84
C GLU A 353 12.08 6.43 18.31
N ALA A 354 11.47 7.57 18.02
CA ALA A 354 12.14 8.78 17.57
C ALA A 354 11.43 10.02 18.12
N GLU A 355 12.16 10.85 18.85
CA GLU A 355 11.69 12.10 19.42
C GLU A 355 11.95 13.27 18.45
N PRO A 356 11.18 14.36 18.52
CA PRO A 356 11.46 15.57 17.74
C PRO A 356 12.92 16.02 17.95
N GLY A 357 13.67 16.13 16.86
CA GLY A 357 15.02 16.67 16.90
C GLY A 357 14.98 18.19 17.04
N ALA A 358 15.61 18.70 18.10
CA ALA A 358 15.90 20.13 18.25
C ALA A 358 16.84 20.64 17.16
#